data_AF-A0A964LRH4-F1
#
_entry.id   AF-A0A964LRH4-F1
#
_cell.length_a   1.000
_cell.length_b   1.000
_cell.length_c   1.000
_cell.angle_alpha   90.00
_cell.angle_beta   90.00
_cell.angle_gamma   90.00
#
_symmetry.space_group_name_H-M   'P 1'
#
loop_
_entity.id
_entity.type
_entity.pdbx_description
1 polymer ?
#
loop_
_entity_poly.entity_id
_entity_poly.type
_entity_poly.pdbx_seq_one_letter_code
_entity_poly.pdbx_strand_id
1 'polypeptide(L)'
;MSIAAQNKSPASGPGWSLLATSTPLGNFLLPLLLTLALLALSFTARIQQSETLVWSFRAAVAALLGWLLVQFLIARQRHEVRGFSFLLRPQHYIQAMVQLSVYSYWGYYWRPVYDHATLILAQLIFAYVFDILLAWSRRRDYTLGFGPLPIICSINLFLWFRDDWFYMQFLMIALGFMGKEYVRWQRDGRSVHIFNPSAFALGLISLVLLLTNTSHLTWGQEIASTLTLAPNIYTYLFLVGLVVMYFFSITLVSGFSALTLFGLGAIYSAISGVPYFLDSEIPAAVFLGLHLLVTDPSTSPRTPLGKIIFGMLYGIGVFALYKILGMFGVPTFYDKLLCVPLLNLSVIAIDRIVSSINSKTLVNVGHSSWLGGRLNLVHMSVWIVLFATMTLLSKTDGRHTGDSLVFWQDACAGNLPNACGRLLQLERTYCGDNAAWACNELGLNYREGNLVAADAEQSYRFLSQACELKFQAACANLLEPELMARAEPLELDLRLMLREGGLNLLQMPLPDLYARACDHGWSYACTDNRNQL
;
A
#
# COMPACT_ATOMS: atom_id res chain seq x y z
N MET A 1 61.02 -25.79 15.07
CA MET A 1 60.31 -24.65 15.69
C MET A 1 58.95 -24.53 15.06
N SER A 2 57.93 -25.10 15.67
CA SER A 2 56.53 -24.99 15.26
C SER A 2 55.77 -24.48 16.48
N ILE A 3 55.17 -23.29 16.37
CA ILE A 3 54.37 -22.70 17.44
C ILE A 3 52.93 -22.65 16.92
N ALA A 4 52.07 -23.40 17.61
CA ALA A 4 50.65 -23.48 17.39
C ALA A 4 49.95 -22.16 17.77
N ALA A 5 49.07 -21.66 16.88
CA ALA A 5 48.17 -20.55 17.18
C ALA A 5 46.88 -21.09 17.79
N GLN A 6 46.62 -20.72 19.05
CA GLN A 6 45.40 -21.06 19.80
C GLN A 6 44.20 -20.24 19.31
N ASN A 7 43.11 -20.94 18.98
CA ASN A 7 41.78 -20.37 18.75
C ASN A 7 41.22 -19.79 20.05
N LYS A 8 40.99 -18.47 20.11
CA LYS A 8 40.20 -17.82 21.17
C LYS A 8 38.73 -17.81 20.76
N SER A 9 37.91 -18.55 21.52
CA SER A 9 36.45 -18.39 21.58
C SER A 9 36.09 -17.04 22.23
N PRO A 10 35.04 -16.34 21.77
CA PRO A 10 34.59 -15.10 22.41
C PRO A 10 33.85 -15.40 23.71
N ALA A 11 34.26 -14.72 24.77
CA ALA A 11 33.70 -14.81 26.11
C ALA A 11 32.23 -14.37 26.14
N SER A 12 31.39 -15.21 26.75
CA SER A 12 30.02 -14.90 27.15
C SER A 12 30.03 -13.86 28.29
N GLY A 13 29.52 -12.66 28.02
CA GLY A 13 29.25 -11.65 29.05
C GLY A 13 28.11 -12.08 30.00
N PRO A 14 28.03 -11.50 31.21
CA PRO A 14 27.08 -11.93 32.24
C PRO A 14 25.66 -11.54 31.83
N GLY A 15 24.91 -12.53 31.33
CA GLY A 15 23.48 -12.41 31.11
C GLY A 15 22.76 -12.38 32.46
N TRP A 16 21.87 -11.41 32.62
CA TRP A 16 20.87 -11.42 33.69
C TRP A 16 19.93 -12.59 33.45
N SER A 17 20.29 -13.77 33.98
CA SER A 17 19.40 -14.92 34.08
C SER A 17 18.37 -14.62 35.16
N LEU A 18 17.33 -13.87 34.81
CA LEU A 18 16.08 -13.87 35.56
C LEU A 18 15.62 -15.32 35.67
N LEU A 19 15.45 -15.77 36.91
CA LEU A 19 14.96 -17.09 37.29
C LEU A 19 13.62 -17.38 36.59
N ALA A 20 13.69 -18.01 35.43
CA ALA A 20 12.52 -18.58 34.78
C ALA A 20 12.14 -19.85 35.55
N THR A 21 11.25 -19.71 36.54
CA THR A 21 10.53 -20.82 37.13
C THR A 21 9.61 -21.43 36.06
N SER A 22 10.16 -22.32 35.25
CA SER A 22 9.49 -23.01 34.16
C SER A 22 8.59 -24.12 34.69
N THR A 23 7.41 -23.74 35.21
CA THR A 23 6.33 -24.72 35.25
C THR A 23 5.86 -24.99 33.81
N PRO A 24 5.62 -26.25 33.42
CA PRO A 24 5.18 -26.60 32.07
C PRO A 24 3.84 -25.94 31.67
N LEU A 25 3.06 -25.48 32.65
CA LEU A 25 1.83 -24.70 32.47
C LEU A 25 2.08 -23.20 32.22
N GLY A 26 3.15 -22.62 32.77
CA GLY A 26 3.39 -21.18 32.76
C GLY A 26 3.56 -20.60 31.35
N ASN A 27 4.25 -21.32 30.46
CA ASN A 27 4.53 -20.82 29.11
C ASN A 27 3.31 -20.89 28.18
N PHE A 28 2.34 -21.77 28.46
CA PHE A 28 1.08 -21.83 27.70
C PHE A 28 0.09 -20.73 28.10
N LEU A 29 0.31 -20.04 29.22
CA LEU A 29 -0.57 -18.98 29.72
C LEU A 29 -0.62 -17.79 28.75
N LEU A 30 0.50 -17.36 28.20
CA LEU A 30 0.55 -16.21 27.28
C LEU A 30 -0.32 -16.43 26.02
N PRO A 31 -0.13 -17.48 25.19
CA PRO A 31 -0.98 -17.70 24.03
C PRO A 31 -2.46 -17.96 24.40
N LEU A 32 -2.72 -18.57 25.57
CA LEU A 32 -4.08 -18.74 26.09
C LEU A 32 -4.73 -17.37 26.37
N LEU A 33 -4.07 -16.50 27.14
CA LEU A 33 -4.57 -15.16 27.47
C LEU A 33 -4.81 -14.33 26.21
N LEU A 34 -3.91 -14.40 25.23
CA LEU A 34 -4.09 -13.71 23.95
C LEU A 34 -5.30 -14.26 23.18
N THR A 35 -5.51 -15.58 23.18
CA THR A 35 -6.67 -16.19 22.51
C THR A 35 -7.98 -15.85 23.24
N LEU A 36 -7.96 -15.76 24.57
CA LEU A 36 -9.09 -15.27 25.36
C LEU A 36 -9.34 -13.77 25.13
N ALA A 37 -8.29 -12.96 24.93
CA ALA A 37 -8.43 -11.57 24.55
C ALA A 37 -9.09 -11.43 23.16
N LEU A 38 -8.72 -12.28 22.19
CA LEU A 38 -9.38 -12.33 20.89
C LEU A 38 -10.86 -12.73 21.01
N LEU A 39 -11.17 -13.68 21.90
CA LEU A 39 -12.55 -14.04 22.23
C LEU A 39 -13.30 -12.87 22.89
N ALA A 40 -12.66 -12.14 23.81
CA ALA A 40 -13.25 -10.97 24.45
C ALA A 40 -13.56 -9.86 23.42
N LEU A 41 -12.66 -9.62 22.46
CA LEU A 41 -12.90 -8.68 21.37
C LEU A 41 -14.15 -9.06 20.55
N SER A 42 -14.43 -10.36 20.39
CA SER A 42 -15.62 -10.81 19.64
C SER A 42 -16.93 -10.29 20.22
N PHE A 43 -16.98 -9.91 21.50
CA PHE A 43 -18.17 -9.34 22.15
C PHE A 43 -18.29 -7.81 22.05
N THR A 44 -17.34 -7.14 21.41
CA THR A 44 -17.42 -5.68 21.21
C THR A 44 -18.53 -5.31 20.22
N ALA A 45 -19.14 -4.13 20.40
CA ALA A 45 -20.24 -3.67 19.55
C ALA A 45 -19.88 -3.66 18.05
N ARG A 46 -18.64 -3.25 17.71
CA ARG A 46 -18.14 -3.23 16.32
C ARG A 46 -18.20 -4.60 15.64
N ILE A 47 -17.87 -5.68 16.37
CA ILE A 47 -17.85 -7.05 15.84
C ILE A 47 -19.25 -7.66 15.86
N GLN A 48 -20.06 -7.35 16.88
CA GLN A 48 -21.45 -7.83 16.99
C GLN A 48 -22.39 -7.26 15.91
N GLN A 49 -21.99 -6.22 15.19
CA GLN A 49 -22.76 -5.65 14.09
C GLN A 49 -22.84 -6.54 12.83
N SER A 50 -21.92 -7.50 12.66
CA SER A 50 -21.90 -8.40 11.51
C SER A 50 -21.78 -9.85 11.96
N GLU A 51 -22.72 -10.69 11.51
CA GLU A 51 -22.69 -12.12 11.81
C GLU A 51 -21.40 -12.79 11.32
N THR A 52 -20.92 -12.40 10.14
CA THR A 52 -19.69 -12.95 9.57
C THR A 52 -18.47 -12.55 10.40
N LEU A 53 -18.39 -11.32 10.93
CA LEU A 53 -17.33 -10.94 11.85
C LEU A 53 -17.35 -11.81 13.11
N VAL A 54 -18.51 -11.99 13.73
CA VAL A 54 -18.65 -12.84 14.92
C VAL A 54 -18.17 -14.27 14.66
N TRP A 55 -18.62 -14.90 13.57
CA TRP A 55 -18.21 -16.25 13.22
C TRP A 55 -16.74 -16.36 12.84
N SER A 56 -16.19 -15.35 12.13
CA SER A 56 -14.76 -15.28 11.80
C SER A 56 -13.89 -15.32 13.06
N PHE A 57 -14.27 -14.55 14.09
CA PHE A 57 -13.56 -14.51 15.37
C PHE A 57 -13.71 -15.81 16.15
N ARG A 58 -14.94 -16.33 16.27
CA ARG A 58 -15.20 -17.57 17.02
C ARG A 58 -14.51 -18.78 16.39
N ALA A 59 -14.53 -18.88 15.06
CA ALA A 59 -13.83 -19.93 14.33
C ALA A 59 -12.30 -19.83 14.52
N ALA A 60 -11.74 -18.62 14.41
CA ALA A 60 -10.31 -18.40 14.67
C ALA A 60 -9.92 -18.78 16.11
N VAL A 61 -10.71 -18.38 17.11
CA VAL A 61 -10.51 -18.74 18.52
C VAL A 61 -10.58 -20.26 18.71
N ALA A 62 -11.61 -20.92 18.16
CA ALA A 62 -11.75 -22.37 18.26
C ALA A 62 -10.55 -23.11 17.64
N ALA A 63 -10.08 -22.67 16.47
CA ALA A 63 -8.89 -23.22 15.82
C ALA A 63 -7.62 -23.02 16.65
N LEU A 64 -7.40 -21.81 17.20
CA LEU A 64 -6.24 -21.50 18.03
C LEU A 64 -6.24 -22.29 19.35
N LEU A 65 -7.40 -22.43 20.01
CA LEU A 65 -7.55 -23.25 21.22
C LEU A 65 -7.30 -24.73 20.94
N GLY A 66 -7.85 -25.25 19.84
CA GLY A 66 -7.60 -26.63 19.41
C GLY A 66 -6.12 -26.89 19.14
N TRP A 67 -5.44 -25.98 18.43
CA TRP A 67 -4.01 -26.09 18.17
C TRP A 67 -3.17 -25.94 19.45
N LEU A 68 -3.52 -25.01 20.35
CA LEU A 68 -2.87 -24.86 21.66
C LEU A 68 -3.00 -26.14 22.50
N LEU A 69 -4.18 -26.77 22.51
CA LEU A 69 -4.42 -28.04 23.19
C LEU A 69 -3.55 -29.16 22.62
N VAL A 70 -3.47 -29.30 21.29
CA VAL A 70 -2.59 -30.28 20.63
C VAL A 70 -1.14 -30.06 21.06
N GLN A 71 -0.67 -28.81 21.08
CA GLN A 71 0.70 -28.48 21.48
C GLN A 71 0.97 -28.78 22.95
N PHE A 72 -0.01 -28.55 23.81
CA PHE A 72 0.08 -28.91 25.22
C PHE A 72 0.17 -30.42 25.44
N LEU A 73 -0.67 -31.20 24.74
CA LEU A 73 -0.64 -32.66 24.80
C LEU A 73 0.69 -33.23 24.30
N ILE A 74 1.23 -32.71 23.19
CA ILE A 74 2.54 -33.12 22.65
C ILE A 74 3.67 -32.77 23.63
N ALA A 75 3.67 -31.56 24.18
CA ALA A 75 4.67 -31.13 25.16
C ALA A 75 4.64 -32.00 26.41
N ARG A 76 3.45 -32.34 26.91
CA ARG A 76 3.26 -33.22 28.08
C ARG A 76 3.72 -34.64 27.81
N GLN A 77 3.37 -35.23 26.66
CA GLN A 77 3.79 -36.59 26.28
C GLN A 77 5.30 -36.72 26.14
N ARG A 78 5.97 -35.66 25.67
CA ARG A 78 7.41 -35.68 25.34
C ARG A 78 8.29 -35.05 26.41
N HIS A 79 7.71 -34.54 27.48
CA HIS A 79 8.40 -33.76 28.51
C HIS A 79 9.24 -32.61 27.92
N GLU A 80 8.78 -32.02 26.80
CA GLU A 80 9.43 -30.89 26.15
C GLU A 80 8.94 -29.58 26.77
N VAL A 81 9.87 -28.71 27.17
CA VAL A 81 9.54 -27.34 27.59
C VAL A 81 9.53 -26.45 26.34
N ARG A 82 8.45 -25.71 26.13
CA ARG A 82 8.38 -24.68 25.07
C ARG A 82 8.92 -23.37 25.62
N GLY A 83 10.03 -22.88 25.08
CA GLY A 83 10.68 -21.67 25.57
C GLY A 83 10.22 -20.39 24.85
N PHE A 84 10.45 -19.27 25.53
CA PHE A 84 10.44 -17.93 24.95
C PHE A 84 11.84 -17.35 25.02
N SER A 85 12.25 -16.69 23.94
CA SER A 85 13.42 -15.80 23.90
C SER A 85 12.93 -14.38 23.66
N PHE A 86 13.54 -13.39 24.29
CA PHE A 86 13.20 -11.99 24.04
C PHE A 86 14.26 -11.37 23.12
N LEU A 87 13.84 -10.82 21.98
CA LEU A 87 14.74 -10.17 21.04
C LEU A 87 14.06 -8.99 20.35
N LEU A 88 14.51 -7.78 20.67
CA LEU A 88 14.09 -6.55 20.00
C LEU A 88 15.03 -6.26 18.84
N ARG A 89 14.51 -6.38 17.61
CA ARG A 89 15.26 -6.04 16.39
C ARG A 89 14.90 -4.64 15.91
N PRO A 90 15.89 -3.77 15.62
CA PRO A 90 15.67 -2.44 15.03
C PRO A 90 14.74 -2.43 13.82
N GLN A 91 14.92 -3.41 12.93
CA GLN A 91 14.08 -3.55 11.74
C GLN A 91 12.59 -3.68 12.03
N HIS A 92 12.19 -4.28 13.16
CA HIS A 92 10.78 -4.48 13.46
C HIS A 92 10.13 -3.25 14.10
N TYR A 93 10.76 -2.67 15.13
CA TYR A 93 10.13 -1.56 15.85
C TYR A 93 10.21 -0.24 15.08
N ILE A 94 11.29 0.02 14.35
CA ILE A 94 11.41 1.25 13.53
C ILE A 94 10.36 1.22 12.42
N GLN A 95 10.22 0.09 11.72
CA GLN A 95 9.22 -0.07 10.67
C GLN A 95 7.79 0.04 11.23
N ALA A 96 7.53 -0.53 12.41
CA ALA A 96 6.24 -0.38 13.08
C ALA A 96 5.93 1.07 13.45
N MET A 97 6.88 1.81 14.04
CA MET A 97 6.69 3.23 14.40
C MET A 97 6.37 4.08 13.16
N VAL A 98 7.13 3.86 12.09
CA VAL A 98 6.94 4.51 10.79
C VAL A 98 5.56 4.19 10.18
N GLN A 99 5.13 2.93 10.21
CA GLN A 99 3.81 2.57 9.68
C GLN A 99 2.67 3.12 10.56
N LEU A 100 2.83 3.11 11.88
CA LEU A 100 1.86 3.71 12.81
C LEU A 100 1.76 5.23 12.62
N SER A 101 2.85 5.91 12.26
CA SER A 101 2.79 7.33 11.92
C SER A 101 1.98 7.56 10.65
N VAL A 102 2.15 6.72 9.61
CA VAL A 102 1.32 6.76 8.40
C VAL A 102 -0.16 6.52 8.73
N TYR A 103 -0.48 5.52 9.55
CA TYR A 103 -1.86 5.31 10.01
C TYR A 103 -2.44 6.52 10.74
N SER A 104 -1.65 7.15 11.60
CA SER A 104 -2.08 8.32 12.36
C SER A 104 -2.36 9.50 11.43
N TYR A 105 -1.49 9.72 10.44
CA TYR A 105 -1.61 10.83 9.52
C TYR A 105 -2.74 10.64 8.52
N TRP A 106 -2.72 9.54 7.76
CA TRP A 106 -3.76 9.23 6.78
C TRP A 106 -5.12 8.95 7.44
N GLY A 107 -5.14 8.22 8.56
CA GLY A 107 -6.37 7.92 9.29
C GLY A 107 -7.08 9.15 9.84
N TYR A 108 -6.36 10.25 10.10
CA TYR A 108 -6.99 11.53 10.45
C TYR A 108 -7.91 12.06 9.33
N TYR A 109 -7.52 11.85 8.07
CA TYR A 109 -8.29 12.29 6.89
C TYR A 109 -9.25 11.23 6.37
N TRP A 110 -9.02 9.95 6.68
CA TRP A 110 -9.88 8.84 6.28
C TRP A 110 -10.42 8.07 7.49
N ARG A 111 -11.63 8.45 7.92
CA ARG A 111 -12.28 7.93 9.13
C ARG A 111 -12.42 6.40 9.22
N PRO A 112 -12.64 5.64 8.12
CA PRO A 112 -12.71 4.18 8.20
C PRO A 112 -11.52 3.49 8.88
N VAL A 113 -10.34 4.14 8.94
CA VAL A 113 -9.19 3.65 9.69
C VAL A 113 -9.52 3.46 11.19
N TYR A 114 -10.31 4.35 11.79
CA TYR A 114 -10.71 4.23 13.20
C TYR A 114 -11.65 3.05 13.43
N ASP A 115 -12.63 2.87 12.54
CA ASP A 115 -13.59 1.75 12.61
C ASP A 115 -12.90 0.40 12.40
N HIS A 116 -11.80 0.38 11.66
CA HIS A 116 -10.98 -0.81 11.42
C HIS A 116 -9.92 -1.05 12.50
N ALA A 117 -9.66 -0.10 13.41
CA ALA A 117 -8.60 -0.20 14.41
C ALA A 117 -8.78 -1.41 15.34
N THR A 118 -10.02 -1.71 15.77
CA THR A 118 -10.34 -2.91 16.56
C THR A 118 -10.05 -4.20 15.79
N LEU A 119 -10.30 -4.20 14.47
CA LEU A 119 -10.02 -5.34 13.59
C LEU A 119 -8.52 -5.52 13.38
N ILE A 120 -7.73 -4.44 13.27
CA ILE A 120 -6.26 -4.51 13.23
C ILE A 120 -5.71 -5.06 14.56
N LEU A 121 -6.25 -4.64 15.71
CA LEU A 121 -5.86 -5.18 17.01
C LEU A 121 -6.13 -6.69 17.10
N ALA A 122 -7.29 -7.15 16.63
CA ALA A 122 -7.62 -8.56 16.56
C ALA A 122 -6.65 -9.34 15.65
N GLN A 123 -6.32 -8.79 14.48
CA GLN A 123 -5.32 -9.34 13.57
C GLN A 123 -3.94 -9.46 14.22
N LEU A 124 -3.52 -8.46 15.01
CA LEU A 124 -2.27 -8.50 15.76
C LEU A 124 -2.26 -9.62 16.80
N ILE A 125 -3.32 -9.71 17.61
CA ILE A 125 -3.45 -10.78 18.63
C ILE A 125 -3.41 -12.15 17.96
N PHE A 126 -4.20 -12.34 16.91
CA PHE A 126 -4.20 -13.57 16.12
C PHE A 126 -2.80 -13.90 15.59
N ALA A 127 -2.10 -12.92 15.00
CA ALA A 127 -0.77 -13.10 14.45
C ALA A 127 0.25 -13.55 15.50
N TYR A 128 0.25 -12.96 16.70
CA TYR A 128 1.13 -13.39 17.79
C TYR A 128 0.85 -14.83 18.20
N VAL A 129 -0.41 -15.19 18.44
CA VAL A 129 -0.76 -16.57 18.84
C VAL A 129 -0.39 -17.56 17.73
N PHE A 130 -0.74 -17.25 16.48
CA PHE A 130 -0.45 -18.10 15.34
C PHE A 130 1.06 -18.32 15.16
N ASP A 131 1.88 -17.27 15.25
CA ASP A 131 3.35 -17.34 15.12
C ASP A 131 3.98 -18.14 16.27
N ILE A 132 3.50 -17.99 17.50
CA ILE A 132 3.91 -18.80 18.66
C ILE A 132 3.63 -20.29 18.40
N LEU A 133 2.38 -20.63 18.04
CA LEU A 133 1.96 -22.01 17.82
C LEU A 133 2.71 -22.65 16.64
N LEU A 134 2.96 -21.87 15.58
CA LEU A 134 3.71 -22.29 14.41
C LEU A 134 5.19 -22.59 14.77
N ALA A 135 5.85 -21.72 15.52
CA ALA A 135 7.23 -21.93 15.98
C ALA A 135 7.34 -23.17 16.87
N TRP A 136 6.41 -23.35 17.80
CA TRP A 136 6.36 -24.53 18.66
C TRP A 136 6.07 -25.81 17.89
N SER A 137 5.27 -25.76 16.82
CA SER A 137 4.99 -26.93 15.97
C SER A 137 6.25 -27.41 15.25
N ARG A 138 7.20 -26.49 15.06
CA ARG A 138 8.53 -26.74 14.51
C ARG A 138 9.57 -27.11 15.58
N ARG A 139 9.14 -27.28 16.83
CA ARG A 139 9.97 -27.56 18.01
C ARG A 139 11.09 -26.55 18.22
N ARG A 140 10.80 -25.27 17.97
CA ARG A 140 11.71 -24.16 18.24
C ARG A 140 11.14 -23.27 19.32
N ASP A 141 12.02 -22.63 20.07
CA ASP A 141 11.62 -21.57 20.99
C ASP A 141 11.08 -20.37 20.21
N TYR A 142 10.07 -19.72 20.76
CA TYR A 142 9.51 -18.52 20.14
C TYR A 142 10.32 -17.30 20.52
N THR A 143 10.61 -16.44 19.56
CA THR A 143 11.28 -15.16 19.82
C THR A 143 10.24 -14.05 19.92
N LEU A 144 9.92 -13.67 21.16
CA LEU A 144 9.00 -12.58 21.47
C LEU A 144 9.66 -11.22 21.16
N GLY A 145 8.98 -10.42 20.36
CA GLY A 145 9.39 -9.08 19.96
C GLY A 145 8.41 -8.50 18.95
N PHE A 146 8.74 -7.35 18.35
CA PHE A 146 7.85 -6.61 17.44
C PHE A 146 7.65 -7.25 16.06
N GLY A 147 8.04 -8.50 15.82
CA GLY A 147 8.03 -9.12 14.48
C GLY A 147 6.66 -9.13 13.80
N PRO A 148 5.56 -9.52 14.47
CA PRO A 148 4.22 -9.51 13.88
C PRO A 148 3.67 -8.11 13.55
N LEU A 149 4.05 -7.08 14.33
CA LEU A 149 3.47 -5.74 14.22
C LEU A 149 3.64 -5.09 12.82
N PRO A 150 4.83 -4.99 12.23
CA PRO A 150 5.02 -4.41 10.91
C PRO A 150 4.44 -5.27 9.79
N ILE A 151 4.29 -6.59 9.99
CA ILE A 151 3.63 -7.48 9.01
C ILE A 151 2.15 -7.13 8.93
N ILE A 152 1.45 -7.04 10.06
CA ILE A 152 0.03 -6.72 10.11
C ILE A 152 -0.24 -5.28 9.66
N CYS A 153 0.56 -4.33 10.13
CA CYS A 153 0.45 -2.94 9.68
C CYS A 153 0.71 -2.83 8.17
N SER A 154 1.70 -3.55 7.63
CA SER A 154 1.93 -3.57 6.19
C SER A 154 0.76 -4.17 5.40
N ILE A 155 0.21 -5.32 5.80
CA ILE A 155 -0.96 -5.92 5.12
C ILE A 155 -2.12 -4.93 5.07
N ASN A 156 -2.42 -4.31 6.22
CA ASN A 156 -3.52 -3.36 6.34
C ASN A 156 -3.19 -1.96 5.78
N LEU A 157 -2.02 -1.71 5.21
CA LEU A 157 -1.77 -0.46 4.45
C LEU A 157 -2.09 -0.63 2.97
N PHE A 158 -2.40 -1.85 2.53
CA PHE A 158 -2.61 -2.17 1.12
C PHE A 158 -3.92 -2.90 0.83
N LEU A 159 -4.41 -3.75 1.75
CA LEU A 159 -5.61 -4.55 1.49
C LEU A 159 -6.35 -4.94 2.77
N TRP A 160 -7.65 -4.65 2.81
CA TRP A 160 -8.59 -5.16 3.80
C TRP A 160 -9.70 -5.93 3.10
N PHE A 161 -10.09 -7.07 3.64
CA PHE A 161 -11.38 -7.66 3.30
C PHE A 161 -12.52 -6.85 3.94
N ARG A 162 -13.65 -6.75 3.23
CA ARG A 162 -14.90 -6.23 3.80
C ARG A 162 -15.38 -7.14 4.93
N ASP A 163 -16.21 -6.60 5.81
CA ASP A 163 -16.71 -7.29 7.01
C ASP A 163 -17.34 -8.67 6.70
N ASP A 164 -18.08 -8.76 5.59
CA ASP A 164 -18.74 -10.00 5.14
C ASP A 164 -17.77 -11.11 4.71
N TRP A 165 -16.48 -10.79 4.54
CA TRP A 165 -15.44 -11.71 4.09
C TRP A 165 -14.22 -11.71 5.03
N PHE A 166 -14.37 -11.17 6.24
CA PHE A 166 -13.26 -10.91 7.14
C PHE A 166 -12.46 -12.16 7.56
N TYR A 167 -13.06 -13.35 7.55
CA TYR A 167 -12.32 -14.60 7.81
C TYR A 167 -11.13 -14.78 6.85
N MET A 168 -11.22 -14.26 5.61
CA MET A 168 -10.13 -14.25 4.65
C MET A 168 -8.95 -13.39 5.11
N GLN A 169 -9.18 -12.38 5.95
CA GLN A 169 -8.12 -11.57 6.55
C GLN A 169 -7.25 -12.42 7.49
N PHE A 170 -7.85 -13.24 8.35
CA PHE A 170 -7.09 -14.17 9.21
C PHE A 170 -6.36 -15.23 8.38
N LEU A 171 -6.98 -15.74 7.31
CA LEU A 171 -6.33 -16.68 6.39
C LEU A 171 -5.13 -16.05 5.68
N MET A 172 -5.26 -14.82 5.19
CA MET A 172 -4.17 -14.07 4.56
C MET A 172 -3.00 -13.87 5.51
N ILE A 173 -3.28 -13.53 6.78
CA ILE A 173 -2.25 -13.41 7.81
C ILE A 173 -1.56 -14.75 8.05
N ALA A 174 -2.32 -15.82 8.26
CA ALA A 174 -1.79 -17.16 8.46
C ALA A 174 -0.86 -17.58 7.33
N LEU A 175 -1.28 -17.33 6.08
CA LEU A 175 -0.50 -17.57 4.87
C LEU A 175 0.84 -16.79 4.86
N GLY A 176 0.84 -15.52 5.28
CA GLY A 176 2.06 -14.72 5.40
C GLY A 176 3.07 -15.30 6.39
N PHE A 177 2.61 -15.72 7.57
CA PHE A 177 3.47 -16.36 8.57
C PHE A 177 3.95 -17.76 8.14
N MET A 178 3.10 -18.53 7.47
CA MET A 178 3.49 -19.80 6.87
C MET A 178 4.55 -19.59 5.78
N GLY A 179 4.37 -18.61 4.90
CA GLY A 179 5.37 -18.26 3.87
C GLY A 179 6.73 -17.93 4.48
N LYS A 180 6.75 -17.11 5.53
CA LYS A 180 7.96 -16.78 6.31
C LYS A 180 8.67 -18.01 6.88
N GLU A 181 7.92 -18.97 7.42
CA GLU A 181 8.50 -20.13 8.11
C GLU A 181 8.91 -21.28 7.17
N TYR A 182 8.14 -21.52 6.11
CA TYR A 182 8.34 -22.64 5.19
C TYR A 182 9.15 -22.26 3.95
N VAL A 183 9.04 -21.03 3.43
CA VAL A 183 9.70 -20.63 2.18
C VAL A 183 11.01 -19.91 2.46
N ARG A 184 12.05 -20.71 2.66
CA ARG A 184 13.38 -20.26 3.09
C ARG A 184 14.47 -20.74 2.13
N TRP A 185 15.57 -20.01 2.08
CA TRP A 185 16.78 -20.36 1.34
C TRP A 185 18.02 -20.18 2.23
N GLN A 186 19.14 -20.76 1.79
CA GLN A 186 20.43 -20.57 2.45
C GLN A 186 21.15 -19.38 1.83
N ARG A 187 21.35 -18.33 2.61
CA ARG A 187 22.10 -17.12 2.23
C ARG A 187 23.24 -16.93 3.22
N ASP A 188 24.48 -16.97 2.74
CA ASP A 188 25.70 -16.82 3.56
C ASP A 188 25.75 -17.78 4.77
N GLY A 189 25.37 -19.05 4.56
CA GLY A 189 25.35 -20.06 5.62
C GLY A 189 24.24 -19.92 6.67
N ARG A 190 23.27 -19.01 6.46
CA ARG A 190 22.09 -18.85 7.32
C ARG A 190 20.81 -19.11 6.54
N SER A 191 19.86 -19.80 7.18
CA SER A 191 18.52 -19.98 6.64
C SER A 191 17.71 -18.70 6.83
N VAL A 192 17.34 -18.04 5.73
CA VAL A 192 16.51 -16.81 5.73
C VAL A 192 15.28 -17.03 4.85
N HIS A 193 14.19 -16.31 5.12
CA HIS A 193 13.01 -16.34 4.26
C HIS A 193 13.30 -15.63 2.94
N ILE A 194 12.67 -16.10 1.86
CA ILE A 194 12.85 -15.49 0.53
C ILE A 194 11.98 -14.23 0.41
N PHE A 195 10.71 -14.35 0.80
CA PHE A 195 9.71 -13.32 0.60
C PHE A 195 9.53 -12.46 1.84
N ASN A 196 9.21 -11.18 1.61
CA ASN A 196 8.64 -10.35 2.67
C ASN A 196 7.28 -10.99 3.06
N PRO A 197 7.04 -11.32 4.35
CA PRO A 197 5.83 -12.02 4.78
C PRO A 197 4.53 -11.31 4.39
N SER A 198 4.48 -9.97 4.51
CA SER A 198 3.28 -9.21 4.12
C SER A 198 3.12 -9.19 2.60
N ALA A 199 4.20 -8.95 1.86
CA ALA A 199 4.17 -8.92 0.39
C ALA A 199 3.78 -10.28 -0.21
N PHE A 200 4.25 -11.39 0.36
CA PHE A 200 3.89 -12.74 -0.06
C PHE A 200 2.38 -12.98 0.08
N ALA A 201 1.83 -12.68 1.25
CA ALA A 201 0.40 -12.82 1.52
C ALA A 201 -0.44 -11.93 0.59
N LEU A 202 -0.07 -10.65 0.49
CA LEU A 202 -0.75 -9.68 -0.37
C LEU A 202 -0.71 -10.10 -1.84
N GLY A 203 0.45 -10.47 -2.38
CA GLY A 203 0.58 -10.85 -3.78
C GLY A 203 -0.17 -12.14 -4.13
N LEU A 204 -0.13 -13.15 -3.27
CA LEU A 204 -0.86 -14.40 -3.50
C LEU A 204 -2.38 -14.19 -3.42
N ILE A 205 -2.87 -13.47 -2.42
CA ILE A 205 -4.30 -13.14 -2.31
C ILE A 205 -4.75 -12.24 -3.47
N SER A 206 -3.93 -11.26 -3.87
CA SER A 206 -4.20 -10.41 -5.03
C SER A 206 -4.37 -11.22 -6.31
N LEU A 207 -3.51 -12.22 -6.54
CA LEU A 207 -3.62 -13.11 -7.69
C LEU A 207 -4.94 -13.90 -7.65
N VAL A 208 -5.33 -14.43 -6.49
CA VAL A 208 -6.60 -15.16 -6.33
C VAL A 208 -7.81 -14.24 -6.59
N LEU A 209 -7.80 -13.02 -6.03
CA LEU A 209 -8.89 -12.04 -6.22
C LEU A 209 -9.04 -11.63 -7.70
N LEU A 210 -7.92 -11.50 -8.42
CA LEU A 210 -7.91 -11.21 -9.85
C LEU A 210 -8.44 -12.38 -10.68
N LEU A 211 -7.94 -13.59 -10.43
CA LEU A 211 -8.35 -14.80 -11.18
C LEU A 211 -9.83 -15.16 -10.98
N THR A 212 -10.40 -14.81 -9.82
CA THR A 212 -11.81 -15.06 -9.50
C THR A 212 -12.72 -13.87 -9.77
N ASN A 213 -12.19 -12.74 -10.22
CA ASN A 213 -12.93 -11.48 -10.40
C ASN A 213 -13.69 -11.02 -9.14
N THR A 214 -13.09 -11.22 -7.95
CA THR A 214 -13.71 -10.91 -6.65
C THR A 214 -13.06 -9.73 -5.94
N SER A 215 -12.45 -8.80 -6.69
CA SER A 215 -11.76 -7.64 -6.10
C SER A 215 -12.69 -6.73 -5.26
N HIS A 216 -13.98 -6.71 -5.57
CA HIS A 216 -15.01 -5.97 -4.84
C HIS A 216 -15.20 -6.45 -3.39
N LEU A 217 -14.71 -7.64 -3.03
CA LEU A 217 -14.72 -8.17 -1.66
C LEU A 217 -13.76 -7.42 -0.71
N THR A 218 -12.94 -6.52 -1.25
CA THR A 218 -11.92 -5.78 -0.51
C THR A 218 -12.14 -4.28 -0.57
N TRP A 219 -11.47 -3.57 0.33
CA TRP A 219 -11.30 -2.10 0.30
C TRP A 219 -10.00 -1.68 -0.40
N GLY A 220 -9.35 -2.58 -1.15
CA GLY A 220 -8.00 -2.33 -1.69
C GLY A 220 -7.92 -1.12 -2.64
N GLN A 221 -8.97 -0.90 -3.45
CA GLN A 221 -9.05 0.25 -4.35
C GLN A 221 -9.21 1.55 -3.56
N GLU A 222 -10.12 1.56 -2.58
CA GLU A 222 -10.39 2.71 -1.72
C GLU A 222 -9.18 3.07 -0.86
N ILE A 223 -8.48 2.08 -0.30
CA ILE A 223 -7.23 2.31 0.43
C ILE A 223 -6.20 2.98 -0.49
N ALA A 224 -6.04 2.46 -1.72
CA ALA A 224 -5.06 3.00 -2.65
C ALA A 224 -5.36 4.43 -3.10
N SER A 225 -6.63 4.76 -3.32
CA SER A 225 -7.06 6.09 -3.77
C SER A 225 -7.17 7.10 -2.62
N THR A 226 -7.50 6.68 -1.40
CA THR A 226 -7.72 7.61 -0.28
C THR A 226 -6.44 8.05 0.43
N LEU A 227 -5.29 7.44 0.13
CA LEU A 227 -3.99 7.92 0.64
C LEU A 227 -3.73 9.38 0.26
N THR A 228 -4.19 9.79 -0.93
CA THR A 228 -4.06 11.17 -1.41
C THR A 228 -5.00 12.14 -0.71
N LEU A 229 -5.98 11.68 0.09
CA LEU A 229 -6.82 12.58 0.92
C LEU A 229 -6.01 13.33 1.97
N ALA A 230 -4.88 12.77 2.40
CA ALA A 230 -3.98 13.45 3.32
C ALA A 230 -3.16 14.51 2.54
N PRO A 231 -3.18 15.78 2.96
CA PRO A 231 -2.44 16.84 2.27
C PRO A 231 -0.95 16.53 2.31
N ASN A 232 -0.20 16.90 1.27
CA ASN A 232 1.25 16.70 1.22
C ASN A 232 1.71 15.24 1.49
N ILE A 233 0.91 14.24 1.09
CA ILE A 233 1.19 12.83 1.38
C ILE A 233 2.54 12.38 0.81
N TYR A 234 2.97 12.89 -0.36
CA TYR A 234 4.24 12.49 -0.95
C TYR A 234 5.41 12.98 -0.11
N THR A 235 5.38 14.24 0.31
CA THR A 235 6.37 14.81 1.23
C THR A 235 6.37 14.05 2.56
N TYR A 236 5.20 13.75 3.12
CA TYR A 236 5.10 12.99 4.36
C TYR A 236 5.71 11.59 4.25
N LEU A 237 5.32 10.83 3.22
CA LEU A 237 5.84 9.49 2.96
C LEU A 237 7.34 9.50 2.67
N PHE A 238 7.84 10.54 2.00
CA PHE A 238 9.26 10.73 1.77
C PHE A 238 10.03 10.93 3.08
N LEU A 239 9.57 11.84 3.96
CA LEU A 239 10.19 12.09 5.26
C LEU A 239 10.22 10.86 6.16
N VAL A 240 9.09 10.13 6.21
CA VAL A 240 8.99 8.85 6.92
C VAL A 240 9.91 7.80 6.29
N GLY A 241 10.00 7.79 4.97
CA GLY A 241 10.92 6.96 4.20
C GLY A 241 12.40 7.23 4.49
N LEU A 242 12.79 8.50 4.72
CA LEU A 242 14.17 8.86 5.09
C LEU A 242 14.62 8.18 6.40
N VAL A 243 13.70 7.99 7.35
CA VAL A 243 13.99 7.24 8.59
C VAL A 243 14.38 5.80 8.26
N VAL A 244 13.59 5.12 7.43
CA VAL A 244 13.87 3.74 6.99
C VAL A 244 15.17 3.67 6.16
N MET A 245 15.39 4.63 5.27
CA MET A 245 16.61 4.77 4.47
C MET A 245 17.86 4.93 5.35
N TYR A 246 17.77 5.72 6.41
CA TYR A 246 18.87 5.95 7.34
C TYR A 246 19.27 4.67 8.07
N PHE A 247 18.30 3.96 8.65
CA PHE A 247 18.58 2.78 9.48
C PHE A 247 18.93 1.52 8.67
N PHE A 248 18.37 1.34 7.47
CA PHE A 248 18.54 0.10 6.69
C PHE A 248 19.35 0.26 5.40
N SER A 249 19.82 1.48 5.10
CA SER A 249 20.64 1.77 3.91
C SER A 249 19.99 1.35 2.59
N ILE A 250 18.68 1.59 2.45
CA ILE A 250 17.85 1.17 1.30
C ILE A 250 17.64 2.28 0.27
N THR A 251 18.31 3.43 0.42
CA THR A 251 18.16 4.61 -0.44
C THR A 251 18.31 4.31 -1.93
N LEU A 252 19.29 3.47 -2.31
CA LEU A 252 19.50 3.08 -3.71
C LEU A 252 18.31 2.31 -4.30
N VAL A 253 17.61 1.50 -3.48
CA VAL A 253 16.43 0.77 -3.95
C VAL A 253 15.32 1.77 -4.27
N SER A 254 14.91 2.55 -3.27
CA SER A 254 13.82 3.51 -3.41
C SER A 254 14.10 4.60 -4.45
N GLY A 255 15.33 5.14 -4.47
CA GLY A 255 15.73 6.19 -5.39
C GLY A 255 15.73 5.73 -6.85
N PHE A 256 16.30 4.55 -7.16
CA PHE A 256 16.28 4.02 -8.53
C PHE A 256 14.89 3.53 -8.94
N SER A 257 14.08 3.01 -8.01
CA SER A 257 12.67 2.73 -8.28
C SER A 257 11.90 3.96 -8.75
N ALA A 258 12.02 5.06 -8.00
CA ALA A 258 11.38 6.32 -8.37
C ALA A 258 11.95 6.87 -9.68
N LEU A 259 13.28 6.92 -9.84
CA LEU A 259 13.92 7.40 -11.07
C LEU A 259 13.42 6.65 -12.32
N THR A 260 13.29 5.32 -12.23
CA THR A 260 12.75 4.51 -13.32
C THR A 260 11.28 4.83 -13.61
N LEU A 261 10.44 4.98 -12.58
CA LEU A 261 9.03 5.33 -12.78
C LEU A 261 8.86 6.72 -13.41
N PHE A 262 9.57 7.73 -12.90
CA PHE A 262 9.56 9.08 -13.49
C PHE A 262 10.09 9.07 -14.92
N GLY A 263 11.18 8.36 -15.19
CA GLY A 263 11.75 8.27 -16.53
C GLY A 263 10.80 7.61 -17.53
N LEU A 264 10.19 6.48 -17.16
CA LEU A 264 9.24 5.78 -18.03
C LEU A 264 7.93 6.58 -18.21
N GLY A 265 7.43 7.22 -17.15
CA GLY A 265 6.25 8.09 -17.19
C GLY A 265 6.47 9.31 -18.09
N ALA A 266 7.62 9.96 -18.00
CA ALA A 266 7.99 11.09 -18.85
C ALA A 266 8.12 10.67 -20.33
N ILE A 267 8.76 9.54 -20.61
CA ILE A 267 8.84 8.99 -21.98
C ILE A 267 7.45 8.71 -22.54
N TYR A 268 6.57 8.08 -21.75
CA TYR A 268 5.20 7.81 -22.19
C TYR A 268 4.42 9.08 -22.47
N SER A 269 4.50 10.07 -21.58
CA SER A 269 3.78 11.33 -21.71
C SER A 269 4.25 12.13 -22.92
N ALA A 270 5.57 12.13 -23.19
CA ALA A 270 6.14 12.76 -24.37
C ALA A 270 5.69 12.12 -25.69
N ILE A 271 5.41 10.81 -25.69
CA ILE A 271 4.97 10.07 -26.89
C ILE A 271 3.45 10.16 -27.08
N SER A 272 2.67 10.05 -26.01
CA SER A 272 1.21 9.90 -26.08
C SER A 272 0.44 11.21 -25.92
N GLY A 273 1.08 12.27 -25.40
CA GLY A 273 0.42 13.53 -25.07
C GLY A 273 -0.43 13.49 -23.80
N VAL A 274 -0.52 12.35 -23.11
CA VAL A 274 -1.27 12.16 -21.87
C VAL A 274 -0.41 11.55 -20.77
N PRO A 275 -0.67 11.85 -19.48
CA PRO A 275 0.07 11.23 -18.40
C PRO A 275 -0.20 9.72 -18.32
N TYR A 276 0.82 8.97 -17.90
CA TYR A 276 0.73 7.50 -17.81
C TYR A 276 -0.19 7.03 -16.67
N PHE A 277 0.07 7.56 -15.47
CA PHE A 277 -0.81 7.42 -14.32
C PHE A 277 -1.80 8.60 -14.31
N LEU A 278 -2.94 8.41 -13.65
CA LEU A 278 -4.07 9.34 -13.78
C LEU A 278 -3.79 10.70 -13.13
N ASP A 279 -3.45 10.71 -11.85
CA ASP A 279 -3.47 11.88 -10.96
C ASP A 279 -2.07 12.25 -10.42
N SER A 280 -1.03 11.53 -10.83
CA SER A 280 0.30 11.68 -10.27
C SER A 280 1.35 11.05 -11.16
N GLU A 281 2.62 11.44 -11.01
CA GLU A 281 3.72 10.77 -11.73
C GLU A 281 4.05 9.39 -11.13
N ILE A 282 3.76 9.20 -9.83
CA ILE A 282 3.82 7.93 -9.12
C ILE A 282 2.59 7.86 -8.22
N PRO A 283 1.71 6.85 -8.32
CA PRO A 283 0.57 6.72 -7.41
C PRO A 283 1.00 6.64 -5.94
N ALA A 284 0.29 7.32 -5.04
CA ALA A 284 0.67 7.39 -3.61
C ALA A 284 0.87 6.01 -2.97
N ALA A 285 0.05 5.02 -3.34
CA ALA A 285 0.21 3.65 -2.85
C ALA A 285 1.50 2.95 -3.37
N VAL A 286 1.94 3.26 -4.59
CA VAL A 286 3.24 2.79 -5.12
C VAL A 286 4.38 3.50 -4.39
N PHE A 287 4.22 4.80 -4.13
CA PHE A 287 5.16 5.59 -3.36
C PHE A 287 5.29 5.12 -1.90
N LEU A 288 4.20 4.67 -1.29
CA LEU A 288 4.22 3.99 0.01
C LEU A 288 4.99 2.66 -0.09
N GLY A 289 4.73 1.87 -1.14
CA GLY A 289 5.39 0.58 -1.39
C GLY A 289 6.90 0.68 -1.52
N LEU A 290 7.39 1.67 -2.27
CA LEU A 290 8.84 1.86 -2.49
C LEU A 290 9.59 2.33 -1.24
N HIS A 291 8.90 2.89 -0.24
CA HIS A 291 9.48 3.29 1.03
C HIS A 291 9.32 2.24 2.15
N LEU A 292 8.21 1.50 2.19
CA LEU A 292 7.84 0.66 3.35
C LEU A 292 7.62 -0.83 3.06
N LEU A 293 7.45 -1.23 1.80
CA LEU A 293 7.16 -2.63 1.42
C LEU A 293 8.40 -3.33 0.82
N VAL A 294 9.13 -2.63 -0.06
CA VAL A 294 10.29 -3.15 -0.81
C VAL A 294 11.60 -3.03 0.00
N THR A 295 11.52 -2.47 1.21
CA THR A 295 12.65 -1.95 1.99
C THR A 295 13.11 -2.88 3.11
N ASP A 296 12.55 -4.08 3.24
CA ASP A 296 13.02 -5.05 4.24
C ASP A 296 14.42 -5.58 3.85
N PRO A 297 15.47 -5.28 4.67
CA PRO A 297 16.85 -5.70 4.39
C PRO A 297 17.04 -7.22 4.39
N SER A 298 16.09 -7.97 4.94
CA SER A 298 16.09 -9.44 4.95
C SER A 298 15.82 -10.00 3.54
N THR A 299 15.04 -9.27 2.74
CA THR A 299 14.47 -9.73 1.45
C THR A 299 14.93 -8.90 0.26
N SER A 300 15.91 -8.02 0.45
CA SER A 300 16.52 -7.20 -0.60
C SER A 300 18.00 -7.57 -0.82
N PRO A 301 18.62 -7.14 -1.94
CA PRO A 301 20.05 -7.27 -2.16
C PRO A 301 20.86 -6.42 -1.17
N ARG A 302 22.06 -6.89 -0.82
CA ARG A 302 22.97 -6.17 0.11
C ARG A 302 23.96 -5.27 -0.61
N THR A 303 24.36 -5.64 -1.82
CA THR A 303 25.36 -4.90 -2.61
C THR A 303 24.76 -3.62 -3.23
N PRO A 304 25.54 -2.54 -3.40
CA PRO A 304 25.06 -1.31 -4.04
C PRO A 304 24.48 -1.56 -5.44
N LEU A 305 25.22 -2.30 -6.28
CA LEU A 305 24.77 -2.63 -7.64
C LEU A 305 23.51 -3.49 -7.63
N GLY A 306 23.40 -4.44 -6.69
CA GLY A 306 22.19 -5.24 -6.51
C GLY A 306 20.98 -4.39 -6.12
N LYS A 307 21.16 -3.40 -5.23
CA LYS A 307 20.11 -2.46 -4.84
C LYS A 307 19.63 -1.59 -6.01
N ILE A 308 20.54 -1.15 -6.88
CA ILE A 308 20.21 -0.39 -8.09
C ILE A 308 19.37 -1.26 -9.05
N ILE A 309 19.84 -2.47 -9.37
CA ILE A 309 19.10 -3.39 -10.26
C ILE A 309 17.72 -3.70 -9.69
N PHE A 310 17.64 -4.01 -8.40
CA PHE A 310 16.39 -4.31 -7.72
C PHE A 310 15.41 -3.13 -7.72
N GLY A 311 15.92 -1.91 -7.49
CA GLY A 311 15.14 -0.68 -7.59
C GLY A 311 14.57 -0.46 -8.99
N MET A 312 15.40 -0.58 -10.03
CA MET A 312 14.97 -0.45 -11.43
C MET A 312 13.94 -1.52 -11.81
N LEU A 313 14.15 -2.77 -11.40
CA LEU A 313 13.20 -3.87 -11.67
C LEU A 313 11.85 -3.64 -11.00
N TYR A 314 11.82 -3.06 -9.80
CA TYR A 314 10.55 -2.65 -9.18
C TYR A 314 9.85 -1.59 -10.02
N GLY A 315 10.55 -0.54 -10.44
CA GLY A 315 9.98 0.52 -11.27
C GLY A 315 9.44 0.01 -12.61
N ILE A 316 10.22 -0.81 -13.31
CA ILE A 316 9.79 -1.49 -14.56
C ILE A 316 8.60 -2.41 -14.28
N GLY A 317 8.65 -3.20 -13.21
CA GLY A 317 7.62 -4.17 -12.86
C GLY A 317 6.28 -3.52 -12.57
N VAL A 318 6.25 -2.45 -11.77
CA VAL A 318 5.04 -1.66 -11.51
C VAL A 318 4.52 -1.03 -12.79
N PHE A 319 5.40 -0.37 -13.56
CA PHE A 319 5.01 0.26 -14.82
C PHE A 319 4.37 -0.76 -15.78
N ALA A 320 5.00 -1.92 -15.99
CA ALA A 320 4.50 -2.96 -16.87
C ALA A 320 3.20 -3.60 -16.36
N LEU A 321 3.12 -3.92 -15.06
CA LEU A 321 1.92 -4.51 -14.47
C LEU A 321 0.73 -3.55 -14.52
N TYR A 322 0.94 -2.26 -14.29
CA TYR A 322 -0.12 -1.26 -14.45
C TYR A 322 -0.73 -1.29 -15.87
N LYS A 323 0.11 -1.37 -16.90
CA LYS A 323 -0.35 -1.52 -18.30
C LYS A 323 -1.10 -2.82 -18.52
N ILE A 324 -0.53 -3.94 -18.06
CA ILE A 324 -1.10 -5.28 -18.25
C ILE A 324 -2.48 -5.36 -17.58
N LEU A 325 -2.58 -4.96 -16.32
CA LEU A 325 -3.84 -4.95 -15.58
C LEU A 325 -4.88 -4.04 -16.26
N GLY A 326 -4.46 -2.86 -16.73
CA GLY A 326 -5.32 -1.93 -17.47
C GLY A 326 -5.85 -2.53 -18.78
N MET A 327 -5.03 -3.26 -19.54
CA MET A 327 -5.46 -3.93 -20.78
C MET A 327 -6.51 -5.02 -20.52
N PHE A 328 -6.47 -5.67 -19.36
CA PHE A 328 -7.48 -6.66 -18.95
C PHE A 328 -8.70 -6.03 -18.26
N GLY A 329 -8.75 -4.70 -18.09
CA GLY A 329 -9.85 -4.01 -17.42
C GLY A 329 -9.99 -4.33 -15.93
N VAL A 330 -8.94 -4.88 -15.30
CA VAL A 330 -8.93 -5.23 -13.88
C VAL A 330 -8.31 -4.10 -13.04
N PRO A 331 -8.59 -4.02 -11.72
CA PRO A 331 -8.08 -2.94 -10.89
C PRO A 331 -6.55 -2.84 -10.93
N THR A 332 -6.03 -1.68 -11.33
CA THR A 332 -4.59 -1.49 -11.56
C THR A 332 -3.79 -1.38 -10.26
N PHE A 333 -4.45 -1.15 -9.12
CA PHE A 333 -3.79 -1.02 -7.82
C PHE A 333 -3.05 -2.31 -7.37
N TYR A 334 -3.30 -3.46 -7.99
CA TYR A 334 -2.57 -4.69 -7.69
C TYR A 334 -1.13 -4.71 -8.23
N ASP A 335 -0.78 -3.79 -9.13
CA ASP A 335 0.55 -3.65 -9.73
C ASP A 335 1.71 -3.80 -8.72
N LYS A 336 1.68 -3.03 -7.63
CA LYS A 336 2.69 -3.09 -6.57
C LYS A 336 2.62 -4.38 -5.76
N LEU A 337 1.43 -4.96 -5.55
CA LEU A 337 1.25 -6.14 -4.70
C LEU A 337 1.75 -7.41 -5.40
N LEU A 338 1.55 -7.51 -6.72
CA LEU A 338 2.05 -8.60 -7.54
C LEU A 338 3.55 -8.47 -7.84
N CYS A 339 4.06 -7.24 -7.96
CA CYS A 339 5.46 -6.99 -8.29
C CYS A 339 6.42 -7.48 -7.19
N VAL A 340 6.13 -7.20 -5.91
CA VAL A 340 7.10 -7.41 -4.82
C VAL A 340 7.50 -8.88 -4.62
N PRO A 341 6.59 -9.88 -4.63
CA PRO A 341 7.00 -11.28 -4.53
C PRO A 341 7.88 -11.74 -5.69
N LEU A 342 7.56 -11.32 -6.93
CA LEU A 342 8.39 -11.61 -8.11
C LEU A 342 9.79 -11.00 -7.95
N LEU A 343 9.85 -9.79 -7.40
CA LEU A 343 11.09 -9.10 -7.11
C LEU A 343 11.89 -9.81 -6.01
N ASN A 344 11.26 -10.28 -4.93
CA ASN A 344 11.93 -11.07 -3.89
C ASN A 344 12.56 -12.36 -4.44
N LEU A 345 11.89 -13.05 -5.38
CA LEU A 345 12.47 -14.21 -6.07
C LEU A 345 13.69 -13.82 -6.92
N SER A 346 13.66 -12.64 -7.54
CA SER A 346 14.77 -12.15 -8.39
C SER A 346 16.05 -11.90 -7.60
N VAL A 347 16.00 -11.71 -6.28
CA VAL A 347 17.18 -11.45 -5.43
C VAL A 347 18.26 -12.51 -5.59
N ILE A 348 17.85 -13.78 -5.73
CA ILE A 348 18.78 -14.90 -5.91
C ILE A 348 19.58 -14.74 -7.22
N ALA A 349 18.90 -14.36 -8.30
CA ALA A 349 19.52 -14.15 -9.60
C ALA A 349 20.38 -12.87 -9.60
N ILE A 350 19.88 -11.79 -9.00
CA ILE A 350 20.61 -10.53 -8.86
C ILE A 350 21.91 -10.75 -8.08
N ASP A 351 21.86 -11.39 -6.90
CA ASP A 351 23.04 -11.64 -6.08
C ASP A 351 24.09 -12.46 -6.86
N ARG A 352 23.67 -13.46 -7.66
CA ARG A 352 24.57 -14.23 -8.54
C ARG A 352 25.21 -13.36 -9.63
N ILE A 353 24.41 -12.57 -10.34
CA ILE A 353 24.91 -11.67 -11.41
C ILE A 353 25.88 -10.64 -10.83
N VAL A 354 25.56 -10.04 -9.68
CA VAL A 354 26.46 -9.07 -9.05
C VAL A 354 27.74 -9.74 -8.56
N SER A 355 27.68 -11.00 -8.10
CA SER A 355 28.87 -11.73 -7.68
C SER A 355 29.81 -12.11 -8.84
N SER A 356 29.28 -12.30 -10.05
CA SER A 356 30.09 -12.61 -11.24
C SER A 356 30.75 -11.37 -11.85
N ILE A 357 30.14 -10.19 -11.67
CA ILE A 357 30.74 -8.92 -12.05
C ILE A 357 31.81 -8.60 -11.00
N ASN A 358 33.08 -8.68 -11.41
CA ASN A 358 34.25 -8.44 -10.55
C ASN A 358 34.23 -6.98 -10.04
N SER A 359 33.54 -6.75 -8.93
CA SER A 359 33.15 -5.44 -8.39
C SER A 359 34.32 -4.57 -7.91
N LYS A 360 35.57 -5.05 -8.03
CA LYS A 360 36.76 -4.27 -7.69
C LYS A 360 37.03 -3.12 -8.65
N THR A 361 36.53 -3.17 -9.89
CA THR A 361 36.93 -2.20 -10.94
C THR A 361 35.85 -1.20 -11.33
N LEU A 362 34.55 -1.50 -11.18
CA LEU A 362 33.47 -0.64 -11.69
C LEU A 362 32.84 0.32 -10.65
N VAL A 363 33.08 0.11 -9.36
CA VAL A 363 32.45 0.91 -8.26
C VAL A 363 33.51 1.62 -7.39
N ASN A 364 34.78 1.56 -7.78
CA ASN A 364 35.87 2.31 -7.14
C ASN A 364 36.08 3.71 -7.78
N VAL A 365 35.05 4.29 -8.37
CA VAL A 365 35.01 5.73 -8.68
C VAL A 365 34.59 6.45 -7.40
N GLY A 366 35.56 6.61 -6.49
CA GLY A 366 35.41 7.41 -5.27
C GLY A 366 35.75 6.66 -3.98
N HIS A 367 37.01 6.74 -3.55
CA HIS A 367 37.47 6.64 -2.16
C HIS A 367 36.62 5.78 -1.17
N SER A 368 36.49 4.47 -1.41
CA SER A 368 35.78 3.59 -0.47
C SER A 368 36.45 3.50 0.92
N SER A 369 37.71 3.93 1.04
CA SER A 369 38.44 4.07 2.30
C SER A 369 38.13 5.35 3.09
N TRP A 370 37.53 6.39 2.47
CA TRP A 370 37.30 7.68 3.13
C TRP A 370 35.86 7.83 3.68
N LEU A 371 34.89 7.14 3.08
CA LEU A 371 33.45 7.28 3.39
C LEU A 371 32.86 6.06 4.13
N GLY A 372 33.67 5.39 4.96
CA GLY A 372 33.27 4.24 5.78
C GLY A 372 31.89 4.44 6.42
N GLY A 373 30.91 3.60 6.03
CA GLY A 373 29.53 3.63 6.53
C GLY A 373 28.68 4.86 6.16
N ARG A 374 29.29 5.97 5.69
CA ARG A 374 28.61 7.24 5.37
C ARG A 374 28.16 7.35 3.91
N LEU A 375 28.48 6.37 3.06
CA LEU A 375 28.06 6.37 1.65
C LEU A 375 26.54 6.43 1.48
N ASN A 376 25.78 5.79 2.38
CA ASN A 376 24.33 5.89 2.36
C ASN A 376 23.84 7.33 2.63
N LEU A 377 24.54 8.10 3.47
CA LEU A 377 24.20 9.51 3.69
C LEU A 377 24.40 10.35 2.43
N VAL A 378 25.44 10.05 1.64
CA VAL A 378 25.64 10.71 0.33
C VAL A 378 24.47 10.40 -0.61
N HIS A 379 24.08 9.13 -0.71
CA HIS A 379 22.91 8.74 -1.51
C HIS A 379 21.62 9.41 -1.01
N MET A 380 21.43 9.52 0.31
CA MET A 380 20.29 10.22 0.90
C MET A 380 20.32 11.70 0.58
N SER A 381 21.46 12.38 0.69
CA SER A 381 21.58 13.80 0.33
C SER A 381 21.24 14.05 -1.14
N VAL A 382 21.74 13.20 -2.05
CA VAL A 382 21.38 13.28 -3.47
C VAL A 382 19.87 13.06 -3.66
N TRP A 383 19.31 12.06 -2.98
CA TRP A 383 17.88 11.76 -3.07
C TRP A 383 17.00 12.89 -2.52
N ILE A 384 17.40 13.53 -1.41
CA ILE A 384 16.75 14.71 -0.82
C ILE A 384 16.79 15.88 -1.80
N VAL A 385 17.94 16.17 -2.40
CA VAL A 385 18.07 17.26 -3.38
C VAL A 385 17.19 17.01 -4.60
N LEU A 386 17.17 15.78 -5.13
CA LEU A 386 16.30 15.40 -6.24
C LEU A 386 14.82 15.57 -5.86
N PHE A 387 14.38 15.00 -4.75
CA PHE A 387 12.98 15.11 -4.31
C PHE A 387 12.56 16.56 -4.02
N ALA A 388 13.43 17.35 -3.38
CA ALA A 388 13.18 18.76 -3.13
C ALA A 388 13.05 19.55 -4.45
N THR A 389 13.91 19.26 -5.43
CA THR A 389 13.81 19.87 -6.77
C THR A 389 12.49 19.52 -7.44
N MET A 390 12.06 18.26 -7.36
CA MET A 390 10.79 17.82 -7.93
C MET A 390 9.58 18.46 -7.25
N THR A 391 9.66 18.63 -5.93
CA THR A 391 8.63 19.32 -5.15
C THR A 391 8.55 20.81 -5.53
N LEU A 392 9.69 21.48 -5.69
CA LEU A 392 9.74 22.87 -6.16
C LEU A 392 9.16 23.03 -7.59
N LEU A 393 9.32 22.01 -8.43
CA LEU A 393 8.73 21.95 -9.77
C LEU A 393 7.26 21.48 -9.78
N SER A 394 6.62 21.34 -8.61
CA SER A 394 5.23 20.85 -8.47
C SER A 394 4.98 19.47 -9.07
N LYS A 395 6.01 18.61 -9.14
CA LYS A 395 5.94 17.24 -9.68
C LYS A 395 5.57 16.16 -8.65
N THR A 396 5.36 16.55 -7.39
CA THR A 396 5.02 15.65 -6.27
C THR A 396 3.64 15.98 -5.69
N ASP A 397 3.57 16.82 -4.66
CA ASP A 397 2.32 17.24 -4.00
C ASP A 397 1.64 18.43 -4.70
N GLY A 398 2.19 18.90 -5.82
CA GLY A 398 1.62 19.97 -6.63
C GLY A 398 0.56 19.47 -7.60
N ARG A 399 -0.12 20.40 -8.28
CA ARG A 399 -1.13 20.08 -9.28
C ARG A 399 -0.55 19.24 -10.42
N HIS A 400 -1.20 18.11 -10.69
CA HIS A 400 -0.90 17.26 -11.83
C HIS A 400 -1.79 17.63 -13.04
N THR A 401 -1.29 17.41 -14.25
CA THR A 401 -2.08 17.69 -15.48
C THR A 401 -3.34 16.85 -15.54
N GLY A 402 -3.25 15.60 -15.09
CA GLY A 402 -4.39 14.69 -15.05
C GLY A 402 -5.40 14.93 -13.92
N ASP A 403 -5.17 15.92 -13.04
CA ASP A 403 -6.19 16.35 -12.05
C ASP A 403 -7.33 17.13 -12.71
N SER A 404 -7.06 17.79 -13.84
CA SER A 404 -8.07 18.56 -14.56
C SER A 404 -8.98 17.64 -15.35
N LEU A 405 -10.28 17.66 -15.02
CA LEU A 405 -11.30 16.97 -15.82
C LEU A 405 -11.37 17.53 -17.25
N VAL A 406 -11.22 18.85 -17.41
CA VAL A 406 -11.24 19.53 -18.72
C VAL A 406 -10.10 19.04 -19.60
N PHE A 407 -8.90 18.84 -19.04
CA PHE A 407 -7.78 18.24 -19.78
C PHE A 407 -8.16 16.88 -20.38
N TRP A 408 -8.88 16.03 -19.65
CA TRP A 408 -9.32 14.73 -20.15
C TRP A 408 -10.45 14.82 -21.18
N GLN A 409 -11.32 15.84 -21.09
CA GLN A 409 -12.31 16.15 -22.13
C GLN A 409 -11.60 16.52 -23.43
N ASP A 410 -10.63 17.45 -23.37
CA ASP A 410 -9.85 17.89 -24.53
C ASP A 410 -9.02 16.74 -25.12
N ALA A 411 -8.37 15.94 -24.27
CA ALA A 411 -7.60 14.78 -24.69
C ALA A 411 -8.46 13.71 -25.36
N CYS A 412 -9.69 13.48 -24.86
CA CYS A 412 -10.65 12.57 -25.49
C CYS A 412 -11.13 13.11 -26.83
N ALA A 413 -11.49 14.39 -26.91
CA ALA A 413 -11.87 15.05 -28.16
C ALA A 413 -10.73 15.04 -29.20
N GLY A 414 -9.48 15.17 -28.75
CA GLY A 414 -8.27 15.04 -29.56
C GLY A 414 -7.89 13.60 -29.93
N ASN A 415 -8.71 12.61 -29.56
CA ASN A 415 -8.48 11.18 -29.81
C ASN A 415 -7.13 10.66 -29.28
N LEU A 416 -6.69 11.18 -28.13
CA LEU A 416 -5.45 10.75 -27.49
C LEU A 416 -5.60 9.35 -26.86
N PRO A 417 -4.52 8.56 -26.76
CA PRO A 417 -4.59 7.17 -26.29
C PRO A 417 -5.21 7.06 -24.90
N ASN A 418 -6.21 6.19 -24.76
CA ASN A 418 -6.92 5.91 -23.50
C ASN A 418 -7.64 7.13 -22.86
N ALA A 419 -7.65 8.31 -23.48
CA ALA A 419 -8.17 9.53 -22.85
C ALA A 419 -9.66 9.44 -22.53
N CYS A 420 -10.49 8.98 -23.46
CA CYS A 420 -11.93 8.84 -23.24
C CYS A 420 -12.27 7.81 -22.13
N GLY A 421 -11.51 6.72 -22.03
CA GLY A 421 -11.67 5.76 -20.95
C GLY A 421 -11.33 6.36 -19.58
N ARG A 422 -10.32 7.23 -19.52
CA ARG A 422 -9.94 7.97 -18.30
C ARG A 422 -10.98 9.02 -17.92
N LEU A 423 -11.52 9.74 -18.90
CA LEU A 423 -12.61 10.69 -18.68
C LEU A 423 -13.82 10.00 -18.04
N LEU A 424 -14.30 8.89 -18.62
CA LEU A 424 -15.40 8.11 -18.06
C LEU A 424 -15.09 7.58 -16.64
N GLN A 425 -13.83 7.19 -16.39
CA GLN A 425 -13.39 6.76 -15.06
C GLN A 425 -13.48 7.91 -14.04
N LEU A 426 -13.07 9.12 -14.41
CA LEU A 426 -13.15 10.30 -13.56
C LEU A 426 -14.59 10.72 -13.31
N GLU A 427 -15.42 10.82 -14.35
CA GLU A 427 -16.86 11.14 -14.22
C GLU A 427 -17.56 10.15 -13.29
N ARG A 428 -17.29 8.85 -13.42
CA ARG A 428 -17.84 7.84 -12.52
C ARG A 428 -17.37 8.04 -11.08
N THR A 429 -16.11 8.40 -10.87
CA THR A 429 -15.56 8.66 -9.54
C THR A 429 -16.24 9.89 -8.92
N TYR A 430 -16.33 11.00 -9.65
CA TYR A 430 -16.97 12.22 -9.17
C TYR A 430 -18.48 12.07 -8.98
N CYS A 431 -19.17 11.32 -9.84
CA CYS A 431 -20.57 10.98 -9.63
C CYS A 431 -20.76 10.13 -8.36
N GLY A 432 -19.85 9.20 -8.08
CA GLY A 432 -19.83 8.44 -6.81
C GLY A 432 -19.63 9.33 -5.59
N ASP A 433 -18.86 10.41 -5.74
CA ASP A 433 -18.68 11.48 -4.74
C ASP A 433 -19.87 12.47 -4.65
N ASN A 434 -20.94 12.22 -5.42
CA ASN A 434 -22.13 13.06 -5.56
C ASN A 434 -21.90 14.42 -6.24
N ALA A 435 -20.98 14.49 -7.21
CA ALA A 435 -20.96 15.59 -8.17
C ALA A 435 -22.10 15.40 -9.18
N ALA A 436 -23.12 16.24 -9.07
CA ALA A 436 -24.34 16.17 -9.84
C ALA A 436 -24.07 16.38 -11.33
N TRP A 437 -23.18 17.33 -11.65
CA TRP A 437 -22.69 17.55 -13.01
C TRP A 437 -22.07 16.29 -13.62
N ALA A 438 -21.17 15.62 -12.90
CA ALA A 438 -20.50 14.41 -13.40
C ALA A 438 -21.48 13.25 -13.62
N CYS A 439 -22.49 13.11 -12.74
CA CYS A 439 -23.56 12.15 -12.94
C CYS A 439 -24.39 12.45 -14.20
N ASN A 440 -24.66 13.73 -14.50
CA ASN A 440 -25.35 14.11 -15.73
C ASN A 440 -24.54 13.72 -16.97
N GLU A 441 -23.26 14.10 -17.02
CA GLU A 441 -22.39 13.81 -18.17
C GLU A 441 -22.24 12.30 -18.38
N LEU A 442 -22.06 11.52 -17.31
CA LEU A 442 -21.99 10.07 -17.41
C LEU A 442 -23.31 9.46 -17.92
N GLY A 443 -24.45 9.97 -17.45
CA GLY A 443 -25.76 9.57 -17.92
C GLY A 443 -25.99 9.86 -19.41
N LEU A 444 -25.48 11.00 -19.90
CA LEU A 444 -25.49 11.35 -21.32
C LEU A 444 -24.54 10.47 -22.14
N ASN A 445 -23.34 10.16 -21.62
CA ASN A 445 -22.40 9.26 -22.29
C ASN A 445 -23.00 7.86 -22.52
N TYR A 446 -23.75 7.32 -21.55
CA TYR A 446 -24.51 6.07 -21.70
C TYR A 446 -25.73 6.19 -22.61
N ARG A 447 -26.29 7.40 -22.79
CA ARG A 447 -27.40 7.64 -23.72
C ARG A 447 -26.92 7.71 -25.16
N GLU A 448 -25.86 8.47 -25.41
CA GLU A 448 -25.30 8.69 -26.75
C GLU A 448 -24.69 7.40 -27.33
N GLY A 449 -24.03 6.61 -26.50
CA GLY A 449 -23.34 5.41 -26.97
C GLY A 449 -22.00 5.66 -27.66
N ASN A 450 -21.49 6.90 -27.62
CA ASN A 450 -20.29 7.32 -28.36
C ASN A 450 -18.98 6.87 -27.66
N LEU A 451 -18.88 7.08 -26.34
CA LEU A 451 -17.68 6.76 -25.55
C LEU A 451 -17.76 5.40 -24.85
N VAL A 452 -18.97 4.96 -24.54
CA VAL A 452 -19.32 3.68 -23.92
C VAL A 452 -20.53 3.11 -24.66
N ALA A 453 -20.73 1.80 -24.63
CA ALA A 453 -21.92 1.20 -25.22
C ALA A 453 -23.20 1.83 -24.63
N ALA A 454 -24.16 2.15 -25.50
CA ALA A 454 -25.42 2.73 -25.06
C ALA A 454 -26.14 1.78 -24.10
N ASP A 455 -26.57 2.31 -22.95
CA ASP A 455 -27.24 1.58 -21.89
C ASP A 455 -28.29 2.48 -21.25
N ALA A 456 -29.56 2.24 -21.58
CA ALA A 456 -30.67 3.04 -21.11
C ALA A 456 -30.88 2.93 -19.59
N GLU A 457 -30.57 1.78 -18.98
CA GLU A 457 -30.71 1.56 -17.54
C GLU A 457 -29.65 2.35 -16.77
N GLN A 458 -28.39 2.28 -17.21
CA GLN A 458 -27.30 3.06 -16.61
C GLN A 458 -27.51 4.55 -16.85
N SER A 459 -27.92 4.95 -18.06
CA SER A 459 -28.25 6.35 -18.36
C SER A 459 -29.31 6.88 -17.39
N TYR A 460 -30.44 6.16 -17.26
CA TYR A 460 -31.51 6.52 -16.32
C TYR A 460 -31.00 6.61 -14.88
N ARG A 461 -30.20 5.64 -14.42
CA ARG A 461 -29.65 5.62 -13.07
C ARG A 461 -28.82 6.87 -12.75
N PHE A 462 -27.86 7.21 -13.61
CA PHE A 462 -26.99 8.36 -13.38
C PHE A 462 -27.72 9.69 -13.52
N LEU A 463 -28.63 9.81 -14.49
CA LEU A 463 -29.48 11.01 -14.63
C LEU A 463 -30.44 11.17 -13.44
N SER A 464 -31.01 10.07 -12.93
CA SER A 464 -31.83 10.08 -11.71
C SER A 464 -31.04 10.59 -10.51
N GLN A 465 -29.83 10.07 -10.30
CA GLN A 465 -28.96 10.53 -9.22
C GLN A 465 -28.61 12.03 -9.37
N ALA A 466 -28.26 12.50 -10.56
CA ALA A 466 -28.00 13.92 -10.81
C ALA A 466 -29.23 14.80 -10.54
N CYS A 467 -30.43 14.34 -10.91
CA CYS A 467 -31.68 15.05 -10.65
C CYS A 467 -32.03 15.10 -9.14
N GLU A 468 -31.81 14.02 -8.39
CA GLU A 468 -31.93 13.99 -6.92
C GLU A 468 -30.95 14.96 -6.24
N LEU A 469 -29.76 15.13 -6.83
CA LEU A 469 -28.78 16.15 -6.45
C LEU A 469 -29.13 17.57 -6.95
N LYS A 470 -30.36 17.77 -7.44
CA LYS A 470 -30.93 19.04 -7.89
C LYS A 470 -30.27 19.66 -9.13
N PHE A 471 -29.65 18.84 -9.98
CA PHE A 471 -29.11 19.31 -11.25
C PHE A 471 -30.21 19.40 -12.31
N GLN A 472 -30.67 20.62 -12.61
CA GLN A 472 -31.85 20.87 -13.46
C GLN A 472 -31.74 20.23 -14.85
N ALA A 473 -30.55 20.27 -15.48
CA ALA A 473 -30.34 19.68 -16.79
C ALA A 473 -30.62 18.16 -16.79
N ALA A 474 -30.22 17.45 -15.73
CA ALA A 474 -30.48 16.02 -15.60
C ALA A 474 -31.97 15.72 -15.44
N CYS A 475 -32.71 16.53 -14.67
CA CYS A 475 -34.16 16.37 -14.55
C CYS A 475 -34.86 16.58 -15.90
N ALA A 476 -34.43 17.56 -16.70
CA ALA A 476 -34.95 17.75 -18.05
C ALA A 476 -34.64 16.54 -18.96
N ASN A 477 -33.42 16.01 -18.89
CA ASN A 477 -33.00 14.81 -19.63
C ASN A 477 -33.80 13.56 -19.26
N LEU A 478 -34.33 13.44 -18.04
CA LEU A 478 -35.22 12.35 -17.63
C LEU A 478 -36.63 12.50 -18.19
N LEU A 479 -37.12 13.74 -18.32
CA LEU A 479 -38.46 14.04 -18.82
C LEU A 479 -38.56 13.90 -20.34
N GLU A 480 -37.50 14.30 -21.04
CA GLU A 480 -37.44 14.32 -22.51
C GLU A 480 -36.37 13.33 -23.01
N PRO A 481 -36.76 12.17 -23.59
CA PRO A 481 -35.82 11.13 -23.99
C PRO A 481 -34.76 11.55 -25.02
N GLU A 482 -35.10 12.47 -25.91
CA GLU A 482 -34.19 12.98 -26.95
C GLU A 482 -33.38 14.21 -26.50
N LEU A 483 -33.69 14.77 -25.34
CA LEU A 483 -32.98 15.94 -24.81
C LEU A 483 -31.59 15.53 -24.30
N MET A 484 -30.61 16.36 -24.62
CA MET A 484 -29.20 16.23 -24.24
C MET A 484 -28.72 17.51 -23.55
N ALA A 485 -29.46 17.95 -22.54
CA ALA A 485 -29.16 19.17 -21.80
C ALA A 485 -27.87 19.02 -20.98
N ARG A 486 -26.95 19.95 -21.17
CA ARG A 486 -25.72 20.12 -20.37
C ARG A 486 -25.74 21.51 -19.74
N ALA A 487 -25.18 21.65 -18.55
CA ALA A 487 -25.10 22.92 -17.83
C ALA A 487 -23.74 23.07 -17.12
N GLU A 488 -23.42 24.27 -16.65
CA GLU A 488 -22.22 24.51 -15.84
C GLU A 488 -22.28 23.71 -14.51
N PRO A 489 -21.14 23.22 -14.00
CA PRO A 489 -21.06 22.61 -12.67
C PRO A 489 -21.59 23.53 -11.57
N LEU A 490 -22.27 22.94 -10.58
CA LEU A 490 -22.66 23.66 -9.37
C LEU A 490 -21.43 23.96 -8.49
N GLU A 491 -21.57 24.88 -7.54
CA GLU A 491 -20.52 25.18 -6.56
C GLU A 491 -20.04 23.91 -5.83
N LEU A 492 -20.98 23.07 -5.38
CA LEU A 492 -20.63 21.82 -4.71
C LEU A 492 -19.85 20.90 -5.67
N ASP A 493 -20.28 20.77 -6.92
CA ASP A 493 -19.58 19.97 -7.92
C ASP A 493 -18.13 20.42 -8.08
N LEU A 494 -17.88 21.74 -8.14
CA LEU A 494 -16.52 22.30 -8.20
C LEU A 494 -15.69 21.96 -6.96
N ARG A 495 -16.29 22.00 -5.76
CA ARG A 495 -15.61 21.61 -4.52
C ARG A 495 -15.24 20.11 -4.50
N LEU A 496 -15.96 19.27 -5.25
CA LEU A 496 -15.67 17.84 -5.38
C LEU A 496 -14.64 17.56 -6.49
N MET A 497 -14.77 18.24 -7.64
CA MET A 497 -13.99 17.97 -8.86
C MET A 497 -12.64 18.70 -8.92
N LEU A 498 -12.46 19.80 -8.17
CA LEU A 498 -11.22 20.60 -8.16
C LEU A 498 -10.27 20.25 -7.01
N ARG A 499 -10.51 19.13 -6.32
CA ARG A 499 -9.66 18.71 -5.21
C ARG A 499 -8.29 18.29 -5.75
N GLU A 500 -7.25 18.98 -5.32
CA GLU A 500 -5.86 18.58 -5.54
C GLU A 500 -5.29 18.02 -4.24
N GLY A 501 -4.51 16.93 -4.33
CA GLY A 501 -3.83 16.36 -3.16
C GLY A 501 -4.74 16.12 -1.96
N GLY A 502 -6.01 15.76 -2.20
CA GLY A 502 -6.97 15.42 -1.15
C GLY A 502 -7.60 16.58 -0.38
N LEU A 503 -7.29 17.82 -0.75
CA LEU A 503 -7.79 18.99 -0.04
C LEU A 503 -9.31 19.05 -0.09
N ASN A 504 -9.93 19.11 1.09
CA ASN A 504 -11.35 19.42 1.20
C ASN A 504 -11.57 20.90 0.92
N LEU A 505 -12.32 21.21 -0.14
CA LEU A 505 -12.57 22.58 -0.57
C LEU A 505 -13.78 23.21 0.09
N LEU A 506 -14.47 22.58 1.04
CA LEU A 506 -15.70 23.11 1.66
C LEU A 506 -15.55 24.49 2.32
N GLN A 507 -14.35 24.82 2.82
CA GLN A 507 -14.07 26.11 3.47
C GLN A 507 -13.48 27.17 2.53
N MET A 508 -13.18 26.80 1.28
CA MET A 508 -12.60 27.72 0.30
C MET A 508 -13.62 28.81 -0.08
N PRO A 509 -13.24 30.10 -0.04
CA PRO A 509 -14.09 31.18 -0.54
C PRO A 509 -14.49 30.97 -2.00
N LEU A 510 -15.70 31.41 -2.37
CA LEU A 510 -16.22 31.23 -3.72
C LEU A 510 -15.33 31.86 -4.81
N PRO A 511 -14.79 33.09 -4.65
CA PRO A 511 -13.89 33.68 -5.65
C PRO A 511 -12.63 32.83 -5.89
N ASP A 512 -12.03 32.29 -4.82
CA ASP A 512 -10.85 31.44 -4.91
C ASP A 512 -11.17 30.10 -5.59
N LEU A 513 -12.37 29.55 -5.34
CA LEU A 513 -12.85 28.33 -5.99
C LEU A 513 -13.03 28.53 -7.50
N TYR A 514 -13.58 29.66 -7.94
CA TYR A 514 -13.71 30.00 -9.36
C TYR A 514 -12.36 30.32 -10.01
N ALA A 515 -11.45 31.01 -9.32
CA ALA A 515 -10.08 31.20 -9.79
C ALA A 515 -9.39 29.84 -10.01
N ARG A 516 -9.55 28.91 -9.07
CA ARG A 516 -9.06 27.53 -9.24
C ARG A 516 -9.75 26.80 -10.39
N ALA A 517 -11.06 26.96 -10.57
CA ALA A 517 -11.77 26.37 -11.70
C ALA A 517 -11.20 26.88 -13.04
N CYS A 518 -10.91 28.18 -13.12
CA CYS A 518 -10.25 28.77 -14.28
C CYS A 518 -8.87 28.17 -14.53
N ASP A 519 -8.05 28.02 -13.48
CA ASP A 519 -6.75 27.36 -13.58
C ASP A 519 -6.91 25.92 -14.11
N HIS A 520 -7.98 25.23 -13.72
CA HIS A 520 -8.34 23.87 -14.19
C HIS A 520 -8.90 23.80 -15.61
N GLY A 521 -9.02 24.93 -16.32
CA GLY A 521 -9.47 25.00 -17.71
C GLY A 521 -10.97 25.26 -17.86
N TRP A 522 -11.72 25.48 -16.78
CA TRP A 522 -13.14 25.82 -16.87
C TRP A 522 -13.31 27.26 -17.35
N SER A 523 -13.52 27.43 -18.65
CA SER A 523 -13.56 28.75 -19.32
C SER A 523 -14.60 29.71 -18.73
N TYR A 524 -15.77 29.22 -18.30
CA TYR A 524 -16.82 30.04 -17.69
C TYR A 524 -16.38 30.68 -16.36
N ALA A 525 -15.43 30.06 -15.67
CA ALA A 525 -14.91 30.52 -14.38
C ALA A 525 -13.82 31.61 -14.52
N CYS A 526 -13.24 31.76 -15.72
CA CYS A 526 -12.19 32.75 -15.99
C CYS A 526 -12.71 34.18 -16.20
N THR A 527 -14.02 34.41 -16.12
CA THR A 527 -14.63 35.72 -16.36
C THR A 527 -14.68 36.54 -15.07
N ASP A 528 -13.96 37.67 -15.06
CA ASP A 528 -13.60 38.50 -13.91
C ASP A 528 -14.77 39.23 -13.18
N ASN A 529 -16.03 38.93 -13.53
CA ASN A 529 -17.18 39.80 -13.21
C ASN A 529 -18.18 39.28 -12.16
N ARG A 530 -17.85 38.23 -11.39
CA ARG A 530 -18.81 37.68 -10.39
C ARG A 530 -18.67 38.24 -8.97
N ASN A 531 -17.78 39.20 -8.73
CA ASN A 531 -17.64 39.90 -7.43
C ASN A 531 -18.77 40.93 -7.12
N GLN A 532 -19.95 40.83 -7.76
CA GLN A 532 -21.03 41.82 -7.64
C GLN A 532 -22.44 41.25 -7.38
N LEU A 533 -22.58 40.01 -6.93
CA LEU A 533 -23.89 39.47 -6.51
C LEU A 533 -23.90 39.03 -5.05
#